data_AF-A0A2M8NKF3-F1
#
_entry.id   AF-A0A2M8NKF3-F1
#
_cell.length_a   1.000
_cell.length_b   1.000
_cell.length_c   1.000
_cell.angle_alpha   90.00
_cell.angle_beta   90.00
_cell.angle_gamma   90.00
#
_symmetry.space_group_name_H-M   'P 1'
#
loop_
_entity.id
_entity.type
_entity.pdbx_description
1 polymer ?
#
loop_
_entity_poly.entity_id
_entity_poly.type
_entity_poly.pdbx_seq_one_letter_code
_entity_poly.pdbx_strand_id
1 'polypeptide(L)'
;MRFLSIILALAAGILAGCEGRTTSAIVVSLVADGRERAVQQSSPVTVGELLRSANVELNALDEVNPPLFTQITNGMRITVARVQQTTECQNQDIPFREQRILNEGLRPGEERLGQAGQNGVEQVCYRVTVRDGRRLDPVEISRTLVTTPQDLIIYVGPTGELDTVPIPGTLAYVSSGNAWLMRGNSASKRPLTSSGDIDERVFRLSADGRQLLFARRTPPIERESAFNRLWLLPDTTREAQPTALVPQNVLYADWVPGAENTISYSTGEPRAAAPGWESYNDLWIMRLDPVTGDSVGLRELVSRSQGGLYGWWGTEFQWSPDGSRLAWTRADSMGLVDLNTGALNPLLTYPVFNTRQSWSWRATVSWTPNANLLLTTVHGDPIGSEPPESSPAFHVAA
;
A
#
# COMPACT_ATOMS: atom_id res chain seq x y z
N MET A 1 90.10 -31.70 -90.74
CA MET A 1 89.31 -30.59 -91.34
C MET A 1 88.82 -29.69 -90.20
N ARG A 2 89.52 -28.56 -90.02
CA ARG A 2 89.28 -27.45 -89.09
C ARG A 2 89.91 -26.22 -89.75
N PHE A 3 89.25 -25.06 -89.73
CA PHE A 3 89.81 -23.69 -89.58
C PHE A 3 88.67 -22.65 -89.79
N LEU A 4 88.37 -21.84 -88.76
CA LEU A 4 88.54 -20.37 -88.65
C LEU A 4 87.54 -19.54 -89.50
N SER A 5 86.61 -18.76 -88.91
CA SER A 5 86.76 -17.34 -88.46
C SER A 5 86.65 -16.35 -89.66
N ILE A 6 86.03 -15.16 -89.66
CA ILE A 6 85.79 -14.15 -88.60
C ILE A 6 85.04 -12.91 -89.22
N ILE A 7 84.30 -12.15 -88.39
CA ILE A 7 84.13 -10.65 -88.36
C ILE A 7 82.91 -9.86 -88.94
N LEU A 8 82.36 -9.02 -88.03
CA LEU A 8 81.70 -7.66 -88.11
C LEU A 8 80.38 -7.50 -88.88
N ALA A 9 79.42 -6.63 -88.51
CA ALA A 9 79.11 -5.81 -87.33
C ALA A 9 77.82 -5.01 -87.62
N LEU A 10 77.27 -4.39 -86.56
CA LEU A 10 76.68 -3.03 -86.50
C LEU A 10 75.16 -2.91 -86.21
N ALA A 11 74.92 -2.25 -85.06
CA ALA A 11 73.84 -1.28 -84.74
C ALA A 11 72.38 -1.78 -84.62
N ALA A 12 71.46 -1.21 -83.82
CA ALA A 12 71.40 -0.37 -82.61
C ALA A 12 69.93 0.13 -82.53
N GLY A 13 69.35 0.23 -81.33
CA GLY A 13 68.05 0.89 -81.06
C GLY A 13 66.84 -0.06 -81.22
N ILE A 14 65.97 -0.27 -80.23
CA ILE A 14 65.21 0.74 -79.47
C ILE A 14 65.00 0.23 -78.03
N LEU A 15 65.57 0.95 -77.07
CA LEU A 15 65.14 0.96 -75.67
C LEU A 15 64.07 2.06 -75.56
N ALA A 16 62.81 1.70 -75.40
CA ALA A 16 61.75 2.59 -74.95
C ALA A 16 61.40 2.21 -73.50
N GLY A 17 61.42 3.21 -72.63
CA GLY A 17 61.44 3.05 -71.19
C GLY A 17 60.18 2.39 -70.61
N CYS A 18 60.39 1.39 -69.77
CA CYS A 18 59.56 1.21 -68.59
C CYS A 18 60.28 1.92 -67.45
N GLU A 19 59.96 3.20 -67.23
CA GLU A 19 60.11 3.79 -65.90
C GLU A 19 59.20 2.99 -64.97
N GLY A 20 59.78 1.99 -64.31
CA GLY A 20 59.16 1.38 -63.17
C GLY A 20 58.99 2.46 -62.12
N ARG A 21 57.79 3.04 -62.02
CA ARG A 21 57.37 3.80 -60.84
C ARG A 21 57.70 2.92 -59.65
N THR A 22 58.75 3.26 -58.92
CA THR A 22 59.07 2.66 -57.64
C THR A 22 57.96 3.13 -56.71
N THR A 23 56.87 2.38 -56.65
CA THR A 23 55.83 2.58 -55.66
C THR A 23 56.49 2.30 -54.32
N SER A 24 56.77 3.35 -53.56
CA SER A 24 57.28 3.24 -52.20
C SER A 24 56.25 2.48 -51.38
N ALA A 25 56.56 1.22 -51.06
CA ALA A 25 55.69 0.38 -50.27
C ALA A 25 55.50 1.01 -48.89
N ILE A 26 54.24 1.26 -48.51
CA ILE A 26 53.89 1.75 -47.19
C ILE A 26 53.85 0.54 -46.27
N VAL A 27 54.74 0.50 -45.28
CA VAL A 27 54.79 -0.58 -44.28
C VAL A 27 54.22 -0.05 -42.97
N VAL A 28 53.18 -0.71 -42.46
CA VAL A 28 52.60 -0.40 -41.14
C VAL A 28 52.79 -1.57 -40.18
N SER A 29 52.95 -1.27 -38.89
CA SER A 29 52.85 -2.27 -37.83
C SER A 29 51.40 -2.39 -37.37
N LEU A 30 50.80 -3.57 -37.54
CA LEU A 30 49.46 -3.88 -37.08
C LEU A 30 49.53 -4.77 -35.84
N VAL A 31 49.03 -4.26 -34.72
CA VAL A 31 48.88 -4.98 -33.46
C VAL A 31 47.41 -5.31 -33.28
N ALA A 32 47.06 -6.59 -33.42
CA ALA A 32 45.71 -7.10 -33.22
C ALA A 32 45.78 -8.50 -32.60
N ASP A 33 44.84 -8.83 -31.72
CA ASP A 33 44.72 -10.17 -31.11
C ASP A 33 46.02 -10.64 -30.42
N GLY A 34 46.72 -9.71 -29.77
CA GLY A 34 47.99 -9.96 -29.08
C GLY A 34 49.19 -10.24 -29.98
N ARG A 35 49.06 -10.05 -31.31
CA ARG A 35 50.12 -10.28 -32.30
C ARG A 35 50.45 -9.00 -33.04
N GLU A 36 51.75 -8.75 -33.23
CA GLU A 36 52.27 -7.66 -34.06
C GLU A 36 52.73 -8.21 -35.41
N ARG A 37 52.25 -7.62 -36.51
CA ARG A 37 52.61 -8.01 -37.88
C ARG A 37 52.80 -6.79 -38.76
N ALA A 38 53.78 -6.86 -39.66
CA ALA A 38 53.98 -5.83 -40.68
C ALA A 38 53.03 -6.07 -41.86
N VAL A 39 52.25 -5.06 -42.25
CA VAL A 39 51.35 -5.10 -43.41
C VAL A 39 51.87 -4.10 -44.45
N GLN A 40 52.03 -4.56 -45.69
CA GLN A 40 52.49 -3.73 -46.79
C GLN A 40 51.31 -3.30 -47.66
N GLN A 41 51.32 -2.03 -48.07
CA GLN A 41 50.34 -1.48 -49.02
C GLN A 41 51.05 -0.75 -50.15
N SER A 42 50.56 -0.95 -51.38
CA SER A 42 51.09 -0.35 -52.60
C SER A 42 50.43 0.98 -52.97
N SER A 43 49.37 1.38 -52.26
CA SER A 43 48.66 2.65 -52.43
C SER A 43 48.26 3.27 -51.08
N PRO A 44 48.11 4.60 -50.99
CA PRO A 44 47.53 5.24 -49.81
C PRO A 44 46.10 4.73 -49.57
N VAL A 45 45.85 4.18 -48.39
CA VAL A 45 44.54 3.71 -47.93
C VAL A 45 44.29 4.19 -46.50
N THR A 46 43.06 4.13 -46.04
CA THR A 46 42.71 4.42 -44.66
C THR A 46 42.99 3.23 -43.73
N VAL A 47 43.09 3.47 -42.42
CA VAL A 47 43.22 2.41 -41.40
C VAL A 47 42.10 1.38 -41.54
N GLY A 48 40.85 1.80 -41.77
CA GLY A 48 39.72 0.88 -41.95
C GLY A 48 39.80 0.00 -43.21
N GLU A 49 40.37 0.52 -44.30
CA GLU A 49 40.64 -0.26 -45.52
C GLU A 49 41.79 -1.25 -45.34
N LEU A 50 42.83 -0.83 -44.61
CA LEU A 50 43.94 -1.69 -44.27
C LEU A 50 43.50 -2.86 -43.39
N LEU A 51 42.68 -2.62 -42.36
CA LEU A 51 42.18 -3.68 -41.49
C LEU A 51 41.34 -4.71 -42.25
N ARG A 52 40.46 -4.26 -43.15
CA ARG A 52 39.67 -5.14 -44.04
C ARG A 52 40.56 -5.98 -44.95
N SER A 53 41.56 -5.38 -45.60
CA SER A 53 42.49 -6.12 -46.47
C SER A 53 43.40 -7.09 -45.69
N ALA A 54 43.65 -6.82 -44.40
CA ALA A 54 44.38 -7.70 -43.49
C ALA A 54 43.49 -8.76 -42.81
N ASN A 55 42.23 -8.90 -43.25
CA ASN A 55 41.20 -9.77 -42.67
C ASN A 55 41.02 -9.59 -41.15
N VAL A 56 41.10 -8.34 -40.68
CA VAL A 56 40.73 -7.97 -39.30
C VAL A 56 39.33 -7.40 -39.31
N GLU A 57 38.36 -8.23 -38.91
CA GLU A 57 36.99 -7.79 -38.66
C GLU A 57 36.92 -7.14 -37.27
N LEU A 58 36.26 -5.98 -37.19
CA LEU A 58 36.06 -5.24 -35.95
C LEU A 58 34.65 -5.51 -35.42
N ASN A 59 34.55 -5.76 -34.12
CA ASN A 59 33.26 -5.77 -33.43
C ASN A 59 32.80 -4.36 -33.13
N ALA A 60 31.51 -4.20 -32.78
CA ALA A 60 30.90 -2.90 -32.51
C ALA A 60 31.56 -2.08 -31.38
N LEU A 61 32.26 -2.75 -30.46
CA LEU A 61 32.91 -2.13 -29.30
C LEU A 61 34.43 -2.04 -29.43
N ASP A 62 35.04 -2.64 -30.47
CA ASP A 62 36.49 -2.65 -30.64
C ASP A 62 37.03 -1.23 -30.88
N GLU A 63 38.16 -0.91 -30.24
CA GLU A 63 38.78 0.40 -30.35
C GLU A 63 40.03 0.31 -31.25
N VAL A 64 40.16 1.25 -32.19
CA VAL A 64 41.30 1.32 -33.11
C VAL A 64 42.02 2.65 -32.96
N ASN A 65 43.34 2.59 -32.81
CA ASN A 65 44.22 3.75 -32.76
C ASN A 65 45.36 3.61 -33.80
N PRO A 66 45.50 4.53 -34.77
CA PRO A 66 44.66 5.71 -35.05
C PRO A 66 43.24 5.39 -35.54
N PRO A 67 42.28 6.35 -35.54
CA PRO A 67 40.91 6.14 -36.00
C PRO A 67 40.80 5.63 -37.45
N LEU A 68 39.72 4.93 -37.76
CA LEU A 68 39.52 4.23 -39.05
C LEU A 68 39.67 5.09 -40.31
N PHE A 69 39.35 6.38 -40.22
CA PHE A 69 39.44 7.33 -41.35
C PHE A 69 40.84 7.92 -41.55
N THR A 70 41.80 7.60 -40.67
CA THR A 70 43.18 8.10 -40.75
C THR A 70 43.88 7.48 -41.96
N GLN A 71 44.56 8.30 -42.76
CA GLN A 71 45.40 7.82 -43.87
C GLN A 71 46.66 7.14 -43.35
N ILE A 72 47.00 5.96 -43.86
CA ILE A 72 48.20 5.24 -43.44
C ILE A 72 49.48 5.93 -43.93
N THR A 73 50.52 5.91 -43.12
CA THR A 73 51.86 6.44 -43.46
C THR A 73 52.92 5.39 -43.15
N ASN A 74 54.07 5.49 -43.82
CA ASN A 74 55.12 4.50 -43.65
C ASN A 74 55.66 4.53 -42.21
N GLY A 75 55.75 3.37 -41.57
CA GLY A 75 56.12 3.23 -40.15
C GLY A 75 54.98 3.44 -39.15
N MET A 76 53.74 3.69 -39.60
CA MET A 76 52.60 3.87 -38.71
C MET A 76 52.31 2.59 -37.92
N ARG A 77 52.03 2.74 -36.61
CA ARG A 77 51.56 1.65 -35.75
C ARG A 77 50.05 1.76 -35.57
N ILE A 78 49.33 0.73 -35.96
CA ILE A 78 47.89 0.59 -35.81
C ILE A 78 47.64 -0.46 -34.73
N THR A 79 46.95 -0.08 -33.66
CA THR A 79 46.58 -0.99 -32.56
C THR A 79 45.08 -1.18 -32.55
N VAL A 80 44.64 -2.44 -32.52
CA VAL A 80 43.25 -2.85 -32.35
C VAL A 80 43.12 -3.44 -30.95
N ALA A 81 42.36 -2.78 -30.09
CA ALA A 81 42.01 -3.29 -28.76
C ALA A 81 40.65 -3.99 -28.84
N ARG A 82 40.61 -5.27 -28.45
CA ARG A 82 39.36 -6.05 -28.43
C ARG A 82 38.59 -5.71 -27.17
N VAL A 83 37.34 -5.23 -27.33
CA VAL A 83 36.48 -4.88 -26.20
C VAL A 83 35.22 -5.71 -26.24
N GLN A 84 34.94 -6.39 -25.13
CA GLN A 84 33.71 -7.14 -24.93
C GLN A 84 33.00 -6.60 -23.70
N GLN A 85 31.69 -6.45 -23.78
CA GLN A 85 30.83 -6.13 -22.66
C GLN A 85 29.84 -7.26 -22.44
N THR A 86 29.77 -7.75 -21.21
CA THR A 86 28.77 -8.71 -20.77
C THR A 86 28.02 -8.15 -19.58
N THR A 87 26.75 -8.54 -19.46
CA THR A 87 25.95 -8.27 -18.27
C THR A 87 25.99 -9.51 -17.39
N GLU A 88 26.48 -9.35 -16.17
CA GLU A 88 26.47 -10.39 -15.15
C GLU A 88 25.53 -9.95 -14.03
N CYS A 89 24.48 -10.72 -13.76
CA CYS A 89 23.54 -10.45 -12.68
C CYS A 89 23.74 -11.45 -11.55
N GLN A 90 23.76 -10.94 -10.32
CA GLN A 90 23.86 -11.75 -9.11
C GLN A 90 22.74 -11.37 -8.15
N ASN A 91 22.20 -12.39 -7.47
CA ASN A 91 21.28 -12.19 -6.37
C ASN A 91 22.07 -11.92 -5.09
N GLN A 92 21.65 -10.90 -4.36
CA GLN A 92 22.21 -10.54 -3.05
C GLN A 92 21.08 -10.58 -2.02
N ASP A 93 21.37 -11.18 -0.87
CA ASP A 93 20.43 -11.26 0.23
C ASP A 93 20.30 -9.89 0.91
N ILE A 94 19.07 -9.50 1.18
CA ILE A 94 18.75 -8.36 2.02
C ILE A 94 18.40 -8.90 3.41
N PRO A 95 19.22 -8.67 4.45
CA PRO A 95 18.94 -9.20 5.77
C PRO A 95 17.61 -8.66 6.30
N PHE A 96 16.82 -9.51 6.96
CA PHE A 96 15.65 -9.07 7.71
C PHE A 96 16.06 -8.30 8.97
N ARG A 97 15.15 -7.49 9.51
CA ARG A 97 15.34 -6.81 10.80
C ARG A 97 14.62 -7.57 11.90
N GLU A 98 15.15 -7.51 13.12
CA GLU A 98 14.42 -7.96 14.30
C GLU A 98 13.61 -6.80 14.89
N GLN A 99 12.32 -7.05 15.13
CA GLN A 99 11.42 -6.14 15.82
C GLN A 99 10.88 -6.80 17.08
N ARG A 100 11.10 -6.14 18.23
CA ARG A 100 10.60 -6.58 19.53
C ARG A 100 9.37 -5.75 19.88
N ILE A 101 8.20 -6.38 19.93
CA ILE A 101 6.91 -5.72 20.18
C ILE A 101 6.43 -6.11 21.57
N LEU A 102 6.18 -5.10 22.42
CA LEU A 102 5.62 -5.33 23.74
C LEU A 102 4.24 -5.98 23.63
N ASN A 103 4.05 -7.10 24.32
CA ASN A 103 2.78 -7.80 24.42
C ASN A 103 2.43 -8.02 25.89
N GLU A 104 1.53 -7.20 26.40
CA GLU A 104 1.04 -7.26 27.78
C GLU A 104 0.32 -8.58 28.13
N GLY A 105 -0.03 -9.40 27.13
CA GLY A 105 -0.61 -10.72 27.35
C GLY A 105 0.41 -11.82 27.66
N LEU A 106 1.72 -11.53 27.56
CA LEU A 106 2.79 -12.44 27.96
C LEU A 106 3.23 -12.16 29.40
N ARG A 107 3.78 -13.18 30.08
CA ARG A 107 4.33 -12.99 31.43
C ARG A 107 5.54 -12.07 31.39
N PRO A 108 5.86 -11.38 32.51
CA PRO A 108 7.06 -10.56 32.55
C PRO A 108 8.32 -11.35 32.16
N GLY A 109 9.08 -10.82 31.20
CA GLY A 109 10.27 -11.47 30.63
C GLY A 109 10.03 -12.65 29.69
N GLU A 110 8.78 -13.03 29.41
CA GLU A 110 8.46 -14.08 28.42
C GLU A 110 8.65 -13.53 27.00
N GLU A 111 9.33 -14.29 26.13
CA GLU A 111 9.45 -13.99 24.71
C GLU A 111 8.70 -15.04 23.89
N ARG A 112 7.94 -14.59 22.90
CA ARG A 112 7.23 -15.46 21.97
C ARG A 112 7.46 -15.02 20.54
N LEU A 113 7.90 -15.95 19.69
CA LEU A 113 8.02 -15.71 18.26
C LEU A 113 6.64 -15.35 17.67
N GLY A 114 6.54 -14.15 17.10
CA GLY A 114 5.34 -13.70 16.38
C GLY A 114 5.41 -14.07 14.90
N GLN A 115 6.51 -13.72 14.24
CA GLN A 115 6.75 -14.00 12.83
C GLN A 115 8.21 -14.33 12.62
N ALA A 116 8.52 -15.41 11.91
CA ALA A 116 9.89 -15.73 11.54
C ALA A 116 10.42 -14.74 10.48
N GLY A 117 11.64 -14.25 10.67
CA GLY A 117 12.29 -13.39 9.70
C GLY A 117 12.71 -14.15 8.46
N GLN A 118 12.62 -13.49 7.30
CA GLN A 118 13.09 -14.02 6.02
C GLN A 118 13.86 -12.94 5.28
N ASN A 119 15.07 -13.27 4.83
CA ASN A 119 15.85 -12.35 4.00
C ASN A 119 15.09 -12.05 2.71
N GLY A 120 15.17 -10.79 2.29
CA GLY A 120 14.78 -10.39 0.95
C GLY A 120 15.87 -10.75 -0.03
N VAL A 121 15.60 -10.51 -1.31
CA VAL A 121 16.55 -10.70 -2.39
C VAL A 121 16.50 -9.48 -3.28
N GLU A 122 17.66 -8.88 -3.56
CA GLU A 122 17.82 -7.96 -4.68
C GLU A 122 18.69 -8.60 -5.76
N GLN A 123 18.37 -8.28 -7.01
CA GLN A 123 19.21 -8.60 -8.14
C GLN A 123 20.02 -7.36 -8.50
N VAL A 124 21.35 -7.52 -8.48
CA VAL A 124 22.29 -6.48 -8.92
C VAL A 124 22.94 -6.94 -10.20
N CYS A 125 22.80 -6.16 -11.25
CA CYS A 125 23.41 -6.43 -12.55
C CYS A 125 24.58 -5.48 -12.76
N TYR A 126 25.72 -6.07 -13.13
CA TYR A 126 26.94 -5.35 -13.44
C TYR A 126 27.25 -5.45 -14.93
N ARG A 127 27.78 -4.37 -15.48
CA ARG A 127 28.44 -4.39 -16.78
C ARG A 127 29.90 -4.73 -16.56
N VAL A 128 30.31 -5.87 -17.10
CA VAL A 128 31.69 -6.32 -17.09
C VAL A 128 32.31 -5.99 -18.44
N THR A 129 33.37 -5.19 -18.43
CA THR A 129 34.12 -4.85 -19.64
C THR A 129 35.44 -5.62 -19.65
N VAL A 130 35.69 -6.38 -20.70
CA VAL A 130 36.96 -7.06 -20.94
C VAL A 130 37.66 -6.37 -22.10
N ARG A 131 38.86 -5.84 -21.85
CA ARG A 131 39.70 -5.19 -22.87
C ARG A 131 40.98 -5.99 -23.05
N ASP A 132 41.24 -6.46 -24.26
CA ASP A 132 42.42 -7.29 -24.60
C ASP A 132 42.63 -8.48 -23.63
N GLY A 133 41.53 -9.15 -23.28
CA GLY A 133 41.53 -10.28 -22.34
C GLY A 133 41.62 -9.90 -20.86
N ARG A 134 41.81 -8.62 -20.52
CA ARG A 134 41.82 -8.13 -19.14
C ARG A 134 40.44 -7.63 -18.72
N ARG A 135 39.86 -8.27 -17.70
CA ARG A 135 38.62 -7.84 -17.05
C ARG A 135 38.87 -6.55 -16.26
N LEU A 136 38.09 -5.51 -16.54
CA LEU A 136 38.05 -4.26 -15.77
C LEU A 136 37.08 -4.40 -14.58
N ASP A 137 37.11 -3.43 -13.66
CA ASP A 137 36.19 -3.39 -12.53
C ASP A 137 34.74 -3.33 -13.02
N PRO A 138 33.85 -4.21 -12.53
CA PRO A 138 32.44 -4.19 -12.91
C PRO A 138 31.76 -2.89 -12.46
N VAL A 139 30.91 -2.34 -13.33
CA VAL A 139 30.10 -1.15 -12.99
C VAL A 139 28.66 -1.59 -12.78
N GLU A 140 28.08 -1.27 -11.61
CA GLU A 140 26.65 -1.51 -11.34
C GLU A 140 25.81 -0.69 -12.31
N ILE A 141 24.90 -1.36 -13.03
CA ILE A 141 24.01 -0.72 -14.00
C ILE A 141 22.54 -0.81 -13.61
N SER A 142 22.18 -1.75 -12.72
CA SER A 142 20.81 -1.90 -12.23
C SER A 142 20.79 -2.63 -10.90
N ARG A 143 19.83 -2.25 -10.06
CA ARG A 143 19.50 -2.91 -8.79
C ARG A 143 17.98 -2.99 -8.67
N THR A 144 17.47 -4.19 -8.53
CA THR A 144 16.03 -4.43 -8.51
C THR A 144 15.67 -5.34 -7.35
N LEU A 145 14.70 -4.92 -6.53
CA LEU A 145 14.17 -5.76 -5.46
C LEU A 145 13.36 -6.91 -6.07
N VAL A 146 13.78 -8.15 -5.80
CA VAL A 146 13.10 -9.37 -6.26
C VAL A 146 12.12 -9.85 -5.19
N THR A 147 12.54 -9.83 -3.93
CA THR A 147 11.71 -10.23 -2.80
C THR A 147 11.98 -9.29 -1.63
N THR A 148 10.92 -8.72 -1.07
CA THR A 148 10.99 -7.87 0.13
C THR A 148 11.41 -8.71 1.34
N PRO A 149 12.37 -8.27 2.17
CA PRO A 149 12.66 -8.93 3.44
C PRO A 149 11.42 -8.89 4.35
N GLN A 150 11.22 -9.96 5.09
CA GLN A 150 10.19 -10.06 6.13
C GLN A 150 10.86 -9.97 7.49
N ASP A 151 10.49 -8.99 8.29
CA ASP A 151 11.07 -8.80 9.62
C ASP A 151 10.76 -9.99 10.55
N LEU A 152 11.72 -10.31 11.41
CA LEU A 152 11.55 -11.21 12.54
C LEU A 152 10.81 -10.44 13.64
N ILE A 153 9.60 -10.87 13.98
CA ILE A 153 8.82 -10.26 15.06
C ILE A 153 8.89 -11.17 16.28
N ILE A 154 9.40 -10.62 17.38
CA ILE A 154 9.39 -11.26 18.70
C ILE A 154 8.48 -10.45 19.61
N TYR A 155 7.42 -11.08 20.11
CA TYR A 155 6.63 -10.49 21.18
C TYR A 155 7.36 -10.66 22.50
N VAL A 156 7.50 -9.57 23.24
CA VAL A 156 8.15 -9.59 24.55
C VAL A 156 7.13 -9.20 25.61
N GLY A 157 7.07 -9.95 26.69
CA GLY A 157 6.32 -9.56 27.87
C GLY A 157 6.94 -8.32 28.52
N PRO A 158 6.19 -7.64 29.39
CA PRO A 158 6.69 -6.47 30.11
C PRO A 158 7.92 -6.82 30.98
N THR A 159 8.76 -5.82 31.28
CA THR A 159 9.99 -6.02 32.08
C THR A 159 9.71 -6.23 33.57
N GLY A 160 8.50 -5.93 34.02
CA GLY A 160 8.00 -6.14 35.39
C GLY A 160 6.49 -6.25 35.40
N GLU A 161 5.88 -6.32 36.58
CA GLU A 161 4.44 -6.15 36.70
C GLU A 161 4.06 -4.74 36.24
N LEU A 162 3.04 -4.64 35.38
CA LEU A 162 2.56 -3.34 34.91
C LEU A 162 1.90 -2.61 36.07
N ASP A 163 2.30 -1.35 36.28
CA ASP A 163 1.60 -0.48 37.20
C ASP A 163 0.13 -0.37 36.78
N THR A 164 -0.76 -0.72 37.71
CA THR A 164 -2.18 -0.76 37.42
C THR A 164 -2.77 0.64 37.57
N VAL A 165 -3.49 1.11 36.56
CA VAL A 165 -4.26 2.35 36.63
C VAL A 165 -5.68 2.00 37.09
N PRO A 166 -6.18 2.57 38.20
CA PRO A 166 -7.57 2.39 38.60
C PRO A 166 -8.52 2.89 37.52
N ILE A 167 -9.51 2.07 37.17
CA ILE A 167 -10.57 2.40 36.22
C ILE A 167 -11.88 2.45 37.00
N PRO A 168 -12.46 3.65 37.20
CA PRO A 168 -13.81 3.78 37.74
C PRO A 168 -14.82 3.14 36.76
N GLY A 169 -15.26 1.92 37.06
CA GLY A 169 -16.25 1.20 36.26
C GLY A 169 -15.64 0.19 35.28
N THR A 170 -16.22 0.13 34.09
CA THR A 170 -15.93 -0.89 33.07
C THR A 170 -15.51 -0.23 31.78
N LEU A 171 -14.34 -0.62 31.26
CA LEU A 171 -13.88 -0.28 29.93
C LEU A 171 -14.04 -1.50 29.03
N ALA A 172 -14.68 -1.33 27.88
CA ALA A 172 -14.74 -2.34 26.83
C ALA A 172 -14.18 -1.77 25.54
N TYR A 173 -13.45 -2.57 24.77
CA TYR A 173 -12.85 -2.14 23.50
C TYR A 173 -12.67 -3.32 22.54
N VAL A 174 -12.48 -3.01 21.26
CA VAL A 174 -12.18 -3.99 20.22
C VAL A 174 -10.67 -4.05 19.98
N SER A 175 -10.11 -5.26 19.93
CA SER A 175 -8.72 -5.49 19.52
C SER A 175 -8.64 -6.77 18.71
N SER A 176 -8.05 -6.69 17.52
CA SER A 176 -7.91 -7.81 16.58
C SER A 176 -9.25 -8.52 16.28
N GLY A 177 -10.32 -7.74 16.07
CA GLY A 177 -11.67 -8.25 15.79
C GLY A 177 -12.38 -8.93 16.98
N ASN A 178 -11.85 -8.79 18.20
CA ASN A 178 -12.42 -9.37 19.41
C ASN A 178 -12.75 -8.30 20.45
N ALA A 179 -13.79 -8.56 21.26
CA ALA A 179 -14.17 -7.71 22.37
C ALA A 179 -13.30 -8.02 23.59
N TRP A 180 -12.82 -6.97 24.25
CA TRP A 180 -12.04 -7.03 25.48
C TRP A 180 -12.68 -6.18 26.55
N LEU A 181 -12.44 -6.55 27.80
CA LEU A 181 -12.94 -5.88 28.99
C LEU A 181 -11.78 -5.59 29.94
N MET A 182 -11.81 -4.42 30.57
CA MET A 182 -11.10 -4.12 31.80
C MET A 182 -12.09 -3.59 32.83
N ARG A 183 -12.01 -4.06 34.08
CA ARG A 183 -12.86 -3.58 35.16
C ARG A 183 -12.04 -3.36 36.42
N GLY A 184 -12.23 -2.21 37.06
CA GLY A 184 -11.53 -1.83 38.29
C GLY A 184 -10.10 -1.34 38.06
N ASN A 185 -9.29 -1.99 37.21
CA ASN A 185 -7.96 -1.51 36.84
C ASN A 185 -7.50 -1.98 35.44
N SER A 186 -6.43 -1.35 34.93
CA SER A 186 -5.85 -1.64 33.61
C SER A 186 -5.25 -3.04 33.45
N ALA A 187 -4.82 -3.69 34.55
CA ALA A 187 -4.29 -5.05 34.50
C ALA A 187 -5.38 -6.13 34.41
N SER A 188 -6.64 -5.79 34.69
CA SER A 188 -7.78 -6.72 34.69
C SER A 188 -8.32 -6.97 33.27
N LYS A 189 -7.43 -7.07 32.29
CA LYS A 189 -7.75 -7.27 30.88
C LYS A 189 -8.21 -8.71 30.62
N ARG A 190 -9.41 -8.87 30.09
CA ARG A 190 -10.00 -10.18 29.78
C ARG A 190 -10.68 -10.16 28.41
N PRO A 191 -10.46 -11.17 27.54
CA PRO A 191 -11.24 -11.30 26.32
C PRO A 191 -12.70 -11.66 26.65
N LEU A 192 -13.64 -11.03 25.95
CA LEU A 192 -15.06 -11.37 25.97
C LEU A 192 -15.46 -12.23 24.76
N THR A 193 -14.71 -12.13 23.66
CA THR A 193 -14.89 -12.97 22.46
C THR A 193 -13.54 -13.44 21.93
N SER A 194 -13.59 -14.46 21.08
CA SER A 194 -12.41 -15.06 20.42
C SER A 194 -12.65 -15.37 18.93
N SER A 195 -13.72 -14.83 18.34
CA SER A 195 -14.14 -15.11 16.95
C SER A 195 -13.38 -14.29 15.90
N GLY A 196 -12.80 -13.14 16.26
CA GLY A 196 -12.04 -12.28 15.36
C GLY A 196 -12.88 -11.61 14.25
N ASP A 197 -14.20 -11.54 14.41
CA ASP A 197 -15.15 -11.15 13.37
C ASP A 197 -16.04 -9.94 13.73
N ILE A 198 -15.73 -9.21 14.81
CA ILE A 198 -16.42 -7.94 15.11
C ILE A 198 -16.16 -6.95 13.96
N ASP A 199 -17.23 -6.32 13.44
CA ASP A 199 -17.15 -5.45 12.26
C ASP A 199 -17.01 -3.96 12.58
N GLU A 200 -16.96 -3.62 13.88
CA GLU A 200 -16.75 -2.29 14.44
C GLU A 200 -17.88 -1.25 14.18
N ARG A 201 -18.96 -1.62 13.48
CA ARG A 201 -20.11 -0.71 13.26
C ARG A 201 -20.93 -0.49 14.52
N VAL A 202 -21.11 -1.55 15.30
CA VAL A 202 -21.78 -1.51 16.61
C VAL A 202 -20.86 -2.10 17.66
N PHE A 203 -20.65 -1.31 18.73
CA PHE A 203 -19.99 -1.74 19.95
C PHE A 203 -20.47 -0.82 21.08
N ARG A 204 -21.39 -1.30 21.92
CA ARG A 204 -22.11 -0.52 22.94
C ARG A 204 -22.24 -1.29 24.24
N LEU A 205 -21.56 -0.80 25.26
CA LEU A 205 -21.67 -1.30 26.62
C LEU A 205 -22.93 -0.71 27.28
N SER A 206 -23.69 -1.52 28.02
CA SER A 206 -24.81 -1.03 28.82
C SER A 206 -24.32 -0.03 29.89
N ALA A 207 -25.21 0.84 30.36
CA ALA A 207 -24.88 1.90 31.32
C ALA A 207 -24.26 1.35 32.64
N ASP A 208 -24.66 0.16 33.07
CA ASP A 208 -24.12 -0.53 34.25
C ASP A 208 -22.85 -1.35 33.97
N GLY A 209 -22.41 -1.40 32.71
CA GLY A 209 -21.25 -2.13 32.26
C GLY A 209 -21.43 -3.64 32.17
N ARG A 210 -22.65 -4.18 32.34
CA ARG A 210 -22.92 -5.63 32.47
C ARG A 210 -23.31 -6.34 31.19
N GLN A 211 -23.76 -5.63 30.17
CA GLN A 211 -24.13 -6.18 28.87
C GLN A 211 -23.35 -5.49 27.77
N LEU A 212 -23.08 -6.20 26.69
CA LEU A 212 -22.40 -5.65 25.52
C LEU A 212 -23.18 -5.98 24.26
N LEU A 213 -23.55 -4.95 23.52
CA LEU A 213 -24.15 -5.04 22.19
C LEU A 213 -23.05 -4.81 21.15
N PHE A 214 -22.95 -5.68 20.14
CA PHE A 214 -21.94 -5.54 19.11
C PHE A 214 -22.36 -6.19 17.79
N ALA A 215 -21.79 -5.76 16.68
CA ALA A 215 -22.05 -6.34 15.37
C ALA A 215 -20.89 -7.25 14.92
N ARG A 216 -21.25 -8.41 14.36
CA ARG A 216 -20.30 -9.38 13.79
C ARG A 216 -20.48 -9.45 12.29
N ARG A 217 -19.37 -9.49 11.57
CA ARG A 217 -19.34 -9.66 10.12
C ARG A 217 -19.88 -11.02 9.73
N THR A 218 -20.71 -11.03 8.71
CA THR A 218 -21.26 -12.28 8.17
C THR A 218 -20.17 -13.09 7.41
N PRO A 219 -20.21 -14.44 7.47
CA PRO A 219 -19.33 -15.29 6.67
C PRO A 219 -19.41 -14.98 5.17
N PRO A 220 -18.33 -15.19 4.38
CA PRO A 220 -18.27 -14.83 2.96
C PRO A 220 -19.47 -15.27 2.12
N ILE A 221 -19.99 -16.47 2.38
CA ILE A 221 -21.07 -17.12 1.60
C ILE A 221 -22.40 -16.37 1.73
N GLU A 222 -22.62 -15.66 2.84
CA GLU A 222 -23.89 -14.99 3.14
C GLU A 222 -23.83 -13.46 2.89
N ARG A 223 -22.67 -12.90 2.53
CA ARG A 223 -22.43 -11.45 2.44
C ARG A 223 -23.24 -10.72 1.39
N GLU A 224 -23.71 -11.43 0.37
CA GLU A 224 -24.61 -10.86 -0.64
C GLU A 224 -25.97 -10.46 -0.04
N SER A 225 -26.40 -11.15 1.02
CA SER A 225 -27.67 -10.92 1.70
C SER A 225 -27.52 -10.11 2.99
N ALA A 226 -26.43 -10.33 3.73
CA ALA A 226 -26.18 -9.66 5.00
C ALA A 226 -24.70 -9.33 5.21
N PHE A 227 -24.33 -8.06 5.43
CA PHE A 227 -22.94 -7.69 5.72
C PHE A 227 -22.55 -7.90 7.19
N ASN A 228 -23.52 -7.82 8.10
CA ASN A 228 -23.33 -8.11 9.52
C ASN A 228 -24.62 -8.59 10.20
N ARG A 229 -24.48 -9.01 11.46
CA ARG A 229 -25.58 -9.31 12.37
C ARG A 229 -25.30 -8.71 13.74
N LEU A 230 -26.35 -8.29 14.44
CA LEU A 230 -26.26 -7.78 15.81
C LEU A 230 -26.21 -8.94 16.82
N TRP A 231 -25.41 -8.79 17.87
CA TRP A 231 -25.20 -9.78 18.93
C TRP A 231 -25.25 -9.13 20.30
N LEU A 232 -25.78 -9.87 21.27
CA LEU A 232 -25.81 -9.51 22.68
C LEU A 232 -24.89 -10.45 23.46
N LEU A 233 -23.95 -9.89 24.22
CA LEU A 233 -23.34 -10.60 25.35
C LEU A 233 -24.11 -10.22 26.62
N PRO A 234 -24.85 -11.17 27.22
CA PRO A 234 -25.80 -10.86 28.29
C PRO A 234 -25.15 -10.59 29.64
N ASP A 235 -23.88 -10.97 29.82
CA ASP A 235 -23.15 -10.77 31.07
C ASP A 235 -21.63 -10.65 30.83
N THR A 236 -21.08 -9.45 31.02
CA THR A 236 -19.65 -9.15 30.90
C THR A 236 -18.86 -9.53 32.16
N THR A 237 -19.54 -9.89 33.25
CA THR A 237 -18.92 -10.10 34.57
C THR A 237 -18.40 -11.52 34.77
N ARG A 238 -18.88 -12.45 33.96
CA ARG A 238 -18.50 -13.88 33.95
C ARG A 238 -18.21 -14.35 32.53
N GLU A 239 -17.92 -15.62 32.37
CA GLU A 239 -17.92 -16.26 31.06
C GLU A 239 -19.37 -16.49 30.63
N ALA A 240 -19.76 -15.85 29.52
CA ALA A 240 -21.07 -15.98 28.90
C ALA A 240 -20.88 -16.06 27.39
N GLN A 241 -21.74 -16.81 26.71
CA GLN A 241 -21.71 -16.90 25.25
C GLN A 241 -22.55 -15.76 24.66
N PRO A 242 -22.04 -15.04 23.65
CA PRO A 242 -22.86 -14.09 22.91
C PRO A 242 -24.00 -14.80 22.17
N THR A 243 -25.16 -14.16 22.14
CA THR A 243 -26.34 -14.63 21.40
C THR A 243 -26.62 -13.73 20.19
N ALA A 244 -26.89 -14.34 19.05
CA ALA A 244 -27.27 -13.62 17.84
C ALA A 244 -28.66 -13.02 18.00
N LEU A 245 -28.81 -11.75 17.65
CA LEU A 245 -30.12 -11.09 17.61
C LEU A 245 -30.73 -11.18 16.21
N VAL A 246 -32.03 -10.91 16.14
CA VAL A 246 -32.78 -10.89 14.87
C VAL A 246 -32.20 -9.86 13.86
N PRO A 247 -31.84 -8.61 14.25
CA PRO A 247 -31.40 -7.60 13.29
C PRO A 247 -30.11 -7.98 12.53
N GLN A 248 -30.19 -7.86 11.21
CA GLN A 248 -29.08 -7.99 10.25
C GLN A 248 -28.90 -6.67 9.50
N ASN A 249 -27.76 -6.49 8.84
CA ASN A 249 -27.43 -5.28 8.08
C ASN A 249 -27.56 -4.00 8.93
N VAL A 250 -27.07 -4.08 10.17
CA VAL A 250 -27.19 -3.03 11.17
C VAL A 250 -26.11 -1.97 10.95
N LEU A 251 -26.54 -0.72 10.84
CA LEU A 251 -25.66 0.44 10.64
C LEU A 251 -25.46 1.24 11.93
N TYR A 252 -26.44 1.21 12.82
CA TYR A 252 -26.39 1.80 14.15
C TYR A 252 -27.16 0.89 15.10
N ALA A 253 -26.66 0.76 16.32
CA ALA A 253 -27.47 0.31 17.44
C ALA A 253 -26.94 0.88 18.76
N ASP A 254 -27.84 1.12 19.70
CA ASP A 254 -27.50 1.57 21.05
C ASP A 254 -28.56 1.18 22.07
N TRP A 255 -28.19 1.16 23.35
CA TRP A 255 -29.11 1.01 24.46
C TRP A 255 -30.01 2.24 24.56
N VAL A 256 -31.30 2.04 24.86
CA VAL A 256 -32.22 3.13 25.18
C VAL A 256 -32.06 3.47 26.67
N PRO A 257 -31.54 4.66 27.03
CA PRO A 257 -31.27 4.97 28.43
C PRO A 257 -32.56 4.97 29.27
N GLY A 258 -32.47 4.47 30.50
CA GLY A 258 -33.62 4.37 31.41
C GLY A 258 -34.65 3.29 31.05
N ALA A 259 -34.52 2.61 29.90
CA ALA A 259 -35.40 1.52 29.49
C ALA A 259 -34.77 0.15 29.79
N GLU A 260 -35.58 -0.77 30.31
CA GLU A 260 -35.13 -2.11 30.66
C GLU A 260 -34.87 -2.96 29.41
N ASN A 261 -33.64 -3.46 29.26
CA ASN A 261 -33.22 -4.36 28.17
C ASN A 261 -33.71 -3.92 26.79
N THR A 262 -33.72 -2.62 26.54
CA THR A 262 -34.27 -2.04 25.31
C THR A 262 -33.14 -1.43 24.50
N ILE A 263 -33.10 -1.77 23.22
CA ILE A 263 -32.15 -1.22 22.27
C ILE A 263 -32.88 -0.48 21.16
N SER A 264 -32.17 0.45 20.54
CA SER A 264 -32.54 1.10 19.29
C SER A 264 -31.57 0.67 18.20
N TYR A 265 -32.01 0.49 16.97
CA TYR A 265 -31.13 0.16 15.85
C TYR A 265 -31.66 0.64 14.49
N SER A 266 -30.74 0.94 13.56
CA SER A 266 -31.05 1.25 12.16
C SER A 266 -30.44 0.21 11.23
N THR A 267 -31.05 0.06 10.06
CA THR A 267 -30.68 -0.98 9.10
C THR A 267 -30.38 -0.41 7.72
N GLY A 268 -29.92 -1.29 6.84
CA GLY A 268 -29.70 -1.00 5.43
C GLY A 268 -29.65 -2.29 4.62
N GLU A 269 -29.15 -2.17 3.41
CA GLU A 269 -28.96 -3.30 2.50
C GLU A 269 -27.57 -3.28 1.87
N PRO A 270 -26.98 -4.45 1.56
CA PRO A 270 -25.71 -4.52 0.86
C PRO A 270 -25.75 -3.83 -0.51
N ARG A 271 -24.62 -3.25 -0.91
CA ARG A 271 -24.40 -2.68 -2.24
C ARG A 271 -23.02 -3.09 -2.74
N ALA A 272 -22.89 -3.27 -4.05
CA ALA A 272 -21.59 -3.53 -4.68
C ALA A 272 -20.75 -2.24 -4.77
N ALA A 273 -21.40 -1.08 -4.91
CA ALA A 273 -20.74 0.21 -4.95
C ALA A 273 -20.35 0.69 -3.54
N ALA A 274 -19.29 1.50 -3.46
CA ALA A 274 -18.91 2.15 -2.20
C ALA A 274 -20.10 2.96 -1.64
N PRO A 275 -20.39 2.87 -0.32
CA PRO A 275 -19.54 2.27 0.73
C PRO A 275 -19.71 0.78 1.00
N GLY A 276 -20.47 0.07 0.17
CA GLY A 276 -20.80 -1.35 0.38
C GLY A 276 -22.20 -1.57 0.97
N TRP A 277 -22.96 -0.49 1.23
CA TRP A 277 -24.34 -0.55 1.68
C TRP A 277 -25.14 0.68 1.23
N GLU A 278 -26.46 0.57 1.32
CA GLU A 278 -27.40 1.68 1.26
C GLU A 278 -28.27 1.65 2.52
N SER A 279 -28.30 2.75 3.27
CA SER A 279 -29.09 2.84 4.50
C SER A 279 -30.59 2.98 4.22
N TYR A 280 -31.40 2.40 5.11
CA TYR A 280 -32.83 2.62 5.13
C TYR A 280 -33.23 3.90 5.86
N ASN A 281 -32.31 4.54 6.58
CA ASN A 281 -32.58 5.72 7.41
C ASN A 281 -33.76 5.52 8.37
N ASP A 282 -34.00 4.27 8.77
CA ASP A 282 -35.03 3.85 9.70
C ASP A 282 -34.48 3.82 11.13
N LEU A 283 -35.37 3.66 12.10
CA LEU A 283 -34.98 3.41 13.47
C LEU A 283 -36.03 2.55 14.15
N TRP A 284 -35.60 1.42 14.69
CA TRP A 284 -36.42 0.48 15.43
C TRP A 284 -36.08 0.55 16.91
N ILE A 285 -37.08 0.34 17.76
CA ILE A 285 -36.94 0.13 19.21
C ILE A 285 -37.34 -1.31 19.49
N MET A 286 -36.45 -2.07 20.11
CA MET A 286 -36.65 -3.49 20.41
C MET A 286 -36.33 -3.77 21.88
N ARG A 287 -37.30 -4.33 22.59
CA ARG A 287 -37.10 -4.88 23.94
C ARG A 287 -36.68 -6.33 23.83
N LEU A 288 -35.62 -6.68 24.53
CA LEU A 288 -34.98 -7.98 24.51
C LEU A 288 -35.32 -8.79 25.76
N ASP A 289 -35.45 -10.09 25.60
CA ASP A 289 -35.21 -11.01 26.70
C ASP A 289 -33.70 -10.98 27.02
N PRO A 290 -33.30 -10.67 28.26
CA PRO A 290 -31.88 -10.49 28.61
C PRO A 290 -31.07 -11.79 28.59
N VAL A 291 -31.72 -12.95 28.55
CA VAL A 291 -31.07 -14.27 28.55
C VAL A 291 -31.02 -14.84 27.15
N THR A 292 -32.16 -14.88 26.46
CA THR A 292 -32.25 -15.49 25.12
C THR A 292 -31.91 -14.51 24.01
N GLY A 293 -32.02 -13.21 24.23
CA GLY A 293 -31.90 -12.19 23.17
C GLY A 293 -33.11 -12.14 22.24
N ASP A 294 -34.19 -12.87 22.56
CA ASP A 294 -35.41 -12.83 21.75
C ASP A 294 -36.08 -11.47 21.84
N SER A 295 -36.76 -11.07 20.77
CA SER A 295 -37.57 -9.86 20.76
C SER A 295 -38.86 -10.09 21.54
N VAL A 296 -39.04 -9.33 22.62
CA VAL A 296 -40.26 -9.31 23.46
C VAL A 296 -41.18 -8.17 23.05
N GLY A 297 -40.65 -7.17 22.35
CA GLY A 297 -41.43 -6.06 21.80
C GLY A 297 -40.64 -5.35 20.72
N LEU A 298 -41.31 -4.97 19.63
CA LEU A 298 -40.71 -4.29 18.49
C LEU A 298 -41.60 -3.14 18.04
N ARG A 299 -41.01 -1.96 17.89
CA ARG A 299 -41.68 -0.75 17.40
C ARG A 299 -40.79 -0.09 16.35
N GLU A 300 -41.33 0.17 15.17
CA GLU A 300 -40.73 1.12 14.22
C GLU A 300 -40.92 2.53 14.80
N LEU A 301 -39.83 3.22 15.12
CA LEU A 301 -39.87 4.61 15.58
C LEU A 301 -39.73 5.56 14.39
N VAL A 302 -38.74 5.37 13.51
CA VAL A 302 -38.58 6.17 12.29
C VAL A 302 -38.75 5.24 11.10
N SER A 303 -39.73 5.53 10.24
CA SER A 303 -39.96 4.75 9.03
C SER A 303 -38.87 4.97 7.99
N ARG A 304 -38.62 3.94 7.17
CA ARG A 304 -37.64 3.98 6.08
C ARG A 304 -37.80 5.22 5.19
N SER A 305 -36.69 5.85 4.82
CA SER A 305 -36.64 6.99 3.91
C SER A 305 -35.35 7.02 3.09
N GLN A 306 -35.32 7.87 2.06
CA GLN A 306 -34.11 8.05 1.24
C GLN A 306 -32.98 8.79 1.96
N GLY A 307 -33.26 9.43 3.11
CA GLY A 307 -32.25 10.14 3.90
C GLY A 307 -31.76 11.48 3.32
N GLY A 308 -32.27 11.92 2.17
CA GLY A 308 -31.86 13.17 1.52
C GLY A 308 -30.52 13.04 0.78
N LEU A 309 -29.80 14.15 0.63
CA LEU A 309 -28.49 14.16 -0.03
C LEU A 309 -27.49 13.35 0.81
N TYR A 310 -26.76 12.42 0.18
CA TYR A 310 -25.91 11.41 0.84
C TYR A 310 -26.65 10.44 1.76
N GLY A 311 -27.98 10.35 1.66
CA GLY A 311 -28.78 9.50 2.54
C GLY A 311 -28.48 7.99 2.47
N TRP A 312 -27.79 7.52 1.43
CA TRP A 312 -27.30 6.13 1.36
C TRP A 312 -26.28 5.80 2.46
N TRP A 313 -25.58 6.80 3.02
CA TRP A 313 -24.69 6.63 4.18
C TRP A 313 -25.45 6.41 5.49
N GLY A 314 -26.71 6.86 5.56
CA GLY A 314 -27.59 6.71 6.70
C GLY A 314 -27.70 7.93 7.61
N THR A 315 -28.72 7.87 8.46
CA THR A 315 -28.98 8.82 9.54
C THR A 315 -28.30 8.31 10.81
N GLU A 316 -27.51 9.15 11.48
CA GLU A 316 -26.97 8.82 12.80
C GLU A 316 -27.97 9.24 13.88
N PHE A 317 -27.96 8.52 15.00
CA PHE A 317 -28.85 8.75 16.12
C PHE A 317 -28.05 8.80 17.42
N GLN A 318 -28.52 9.59 18.39
CA GLN A 318 -27.90 9.65 19.70
C GLN A 318 -28.92 10.04 20.78
N TRP A 319 -29.14 9.11 21.72
CA TRP A 319 -30.00 9.35 22.88
C TRP A 319 -29.39 10.38 23.83
N SER A 320 -30.25 11.17 24.46
CA SER A 320 -29.88 11.96 25.62
C SER A 320 -29.54 11.05 26.81
N PRO A 321 -28.70 11.49 27.78
CA PRO A 321 -28.27 10.64 28.90
C PRO A 321 -29.42 10.06 29.74
N ASP A 322 -30.55 10.76 29.81
CA ASP A 322 -31.76 10.36 30.53
C ASP A 322 -32.78 9.60 29.65
N GLY A 323 -32.50 9.44 28.35
CA GLY A 323 -33.38 8.78 27.38
C GLY A 323 -34.62 9.58 26.98
N SER A 324 -34.78 10.82 27.44
CA SER A 324 -35.97 11.63 27.17
C SER A 324 -36.00 12.25 25.78
N ARG A 325 -34.85 12.35 25.11
CA ARG A 325 -34.70 12.96 23.78
C ARG A 325 -33.77 12.11 22.91
N LEU A 326 -33.95 12.23 21.60
CA LEU A 326 -33.14 11.54 20.61
C LEU A 326 -32.75 12.52 19.52
N ALA A 327 -31.45 12.74 19.35
CA ALA A 327 -30.91 13.54 18.26
C ALA A 327 -30.75 12.66 17.02
N TRP A 328 -30.89 13.27 15.84
CA TRP A 328 -30.52 12.68 14.57
C TRP A 328 -29.59 13.61 13.79
N THR A 329 -28.65 13.05 13.02
CA THR A 329 -27.78 13.81 12.12
C THR A 329 -27.71 13.18 10.74
N ARG A 330 -27.58 14.06 9.74
CA ARG A 330 -27.37 13.76 8.31
C ARG A 330 -26.25 14.66 7.78
N ALA A 331 -25.92 14.48 6.51
CA ALA A 331 -24.83 15.22 5.86
C ALA A 331 -25.10 16.73 5.74
N ASP A 332 -26.36 17.15 5.79
CA ASP A 332 -26.83 18.53 5.54
C ASP A 332 -27.59 19.15 6.72
N SER A 333 -27.91 18.36 7.74
CA SER A 333 -28.83 18.78 8.78
C SER A 333 -28.77 17.90 10.02
N MET A 334 -29.24 18.45 11.13
CA MET A 334 -29.49 17.70 12.35
C MET A 334 -30.73 18.21 13.08
N GLY A 335 -31.25 17.40 13.99
CA GLY A 335 -32.41 17.76 14.77
C GLY A 335 -32.78 16.75 15.85
N LEU A 336 -34.06 16.79 16.25
CA LEU A 336 -34.63 15.86 17.22
C LEU A 336 -35.64 14.94 16.56
N VAL A 337 -35.70 13.69 17.02
CA VAL A 337 -36.75 12.74 16.68
C VAL A 337 -37.91 12.97 17.64
N ASP A 338 -39.12 13.13 17.11
CA ASP A 338 -40.34 13.02 17.92
C ASP A 338 -40.54 11.56 18.32
N LEU A 339 -40.39 11.26 19.61
CA LEU A 339 -40.45 9.88 20.12
C LEU A 339 -41.85 9.23 20.03
N ASN A 340 -42.89 10.02 19.80
CA ASN A 340 -44.27 9.54 19.64
C ASN A 340 -44.58 9.25 18.17
N THR A 341 -44.17 10.15 17.27
CA THR A 341 -44.57 10.10 15.86
C THR A 341 -43.49 9.58 14.92
N GLY A 342 -42.22 9.60 15.34
CA GLY A 342 -41.08 9.30 14.48
C GLY A 342 -40.61 10.45 13.60
N ALA A 343 -41.27 11.61 13.67
CA ALA A 343 -40.94 12.74 12.83
C ALA A 343 -39.54 13.28 13.15
N LEU A 344 -38.76 13.56 12.10
CA LEU A 344 -37.46 14.21 12.20
C LEU A 344 -37.64 15.72 12.18
N ASN A 345 -37.57 16.37 13.34
CA ASN A 345 -37.71 17.81 13.51
C ASN A 345 -36.34 18.49 13.41
N PRO A 346 -36.02 19.20 12.30
CA PRO A 346 -34.71 19.83 12.14
C PRO A 346 -34.51 20.97 13.13
N LEU A 347 -33.31 21.04 13.71
CA LEU A 347 -32.88 22.17 14.54
C LEU A 347 -31.87 23.06 13.80
N LEU A 348 -31.03 22.45 12.96
CA LEU A 348 -29.98 23.14 12.24
C LEU A 348 -29.79 22.51 10.85
N THR A 349 -29.54 23.35 9.86
CA THR A 349 -29.14 22.97 8.51
C THR A 349 -27.78 23.58 8.21
N TYR A 350 -26.93 22.86 7.51
CA TYR A 350 -25.60 23.31 7.12
C TYR A 350 -25.24 22.80 5.72
N PRO A 351 -24.37 23.49 4.98
CA PRO A 351 -23.89 23.00 3.69
C PRO A 351 -23.23 21.63 3.84
N VAL A 352 -23.45 20.72 2.88
CA VAL A 352 -22.74 19.44 2.91
C VAL A 352 -21.26 19.64 2.61
N PHE A 353 -20.38 18.99 3.37
CA PHE A 353 -18.94 19.00 3.06
C PHE A 353 -18.60 18.03 1.92
N ASN A 354 -18.07 18.55 0.82
CA ASN A 354 -17.59 17.74 -0.30
C ASN A 354 -16.20 17.16 0.00
N THR A 355 -16.18 15.89 0.42
CA THR A 355 -14.96 15.17 0.78
C THR A 355 -14.06 14.82 -0.41
N ARG A 356 -14.58 14.92 -1.65
CA ARG A 356 -13.95 14.45 -2.90
C ARG A 356 -13.54 12.97 -2.87
N GLN A 357 -14.09 12.22 -1.92
CA GLN A 357 -13.74 10.83 -1.63
C GLN A 357 -15.03 10.04 -1.36
N SER A 358 -14.93 8.72 -1.32
CA SER A 358 -16.08 7.84 -1.04
C SER A 358 -16.39 7.78 0.46
N TRP A 359 -16.61 8.93 1.10
CA TRP A 359 -17.13 9.05 2.47
C TRP A 359 -17.96 10.33 2.63
N SER A 360 -18.96 10.29 3.51
CA SER A 360 -19.79 11.46 3.84
C SER A 360 -19.45 11.93 5.26
N TRP A 361 -19.10 13.20 5.38
CA TRP A 361 -18.93 13.83 6.68
C TRP A 361 -20.32 14.11 7.28
N ARG A 362 -20.47 13.81 8.58
CA ARG A 362 -21.69 14.08 9.36
C ARG A 362 -21.30 14.77 10.66
N ALA A 363 -22.15 15.69 11.10
CA ALA A 363 -21.95 16.35 12.38
C ALA A 363 -22.08 15.34 13.51
N THR A 364 -21.16 15.40 14.46
CA THR A 364 -21.22 14.63 15.71
C THR A 364 -21.93 15.43 16.78
N VAL A 365 -22.75 14.77 17.58
CA VAL A 365 -23.54 15.43 18.62
C VAL A 365 -23.05 15.01 20.01
N SER A 366 -23.19 15.91 20.98
CA SER A 366 -22.91 15.66 22.39
C SER A 366 -23.96 16.32 23.27
N TRP A 367 -24.51 15.55 24.20
CA TRP A 367 -25.49 16.03 25.16
C TRP A 367 -24.81 16.50 26.45
N THR A 368 -25.34 17.57 27.06
CA THR A 368 -25.00 17.87 28.45
C THR A 368 -25.53 16.79 29.41
N PRO A 369 -24.91 16.59 30.59
CA PRO A 369 -25.33 15.54 31.53
C PRO A 369 -26.78 15.64 32.01
N ASN A 370 -27.33 16.85 32.09
CA ASN A 370 -28.73 17.13 32.43
C ASN A 370 -29.66 17.10 31.20
N ALA A 371 -29.16 16.60 30.07
CA ALA A 371 -29.92 16.39 28.85
C ALA A 371 -30.67 17.64 28.39
N ASN A 372 -30.12 18.86 28.55
CA ASN A 372 -30.80 20.12 28.19
C ASN A 372 -30.20 20.84 26.97
N LEU A 373 -28.92 20.65 26.66
CA LEU A 373 -28.20 21.28 25.55
C LEU A 373 -27.57 20.25 24.62
N LEU A 374 -27.36 20.65 23.35
CA LEU A 374 -26.76 19.84 22.31
C LEU A 374 -25.57 20.57 21.69
N LEU A 375 -24.36 20.09 21.96
CA LEU A 375 -23.15 20.60 21.32
C LEU A 375 -22.84 19.80 20.06
N THR A 376 -22.48 20.48 18.99
CA THR A 376 -22.16 19.86 17.70
C THR A 376 -21.11 20.67 16.95
N THR A 377 -20.41 20.03 16.02
CA THR A 377 -19.56 20.69 15.04
C THR A 377 -20.23 20.63 13.69
N VAL A 378 -20.48 21.78 13.06
CA VAL A 378 -21.12 21.90 11.75
C VAL A 378 -20.18 22.47 10.70
N HIS A 379 -20.38 22.06 9.45
CA HIS A 379 -19.69 22.65 8.31
C HIS A 379 -20.22 24.06 8.05
N GLY A 380 -19.31 25.02 7.92
CA GLY A 380 -19.61 26.44 7.89
C GLY A 380 -19.85 26.99 6.49
N ASP A 381 -20.31 28.24 6.46
CA ASP A 381 -20.48 29.00 5.21
C ASP A 381 -19.12 29.26 4.52
N PRO A 382 -19.11 29.54 3.20
CA PRO A 382 -17.90 29.99 2.51
C PRO A 382 -17.18 31.14 3.21
N ILE A 383 -15.86 31.06 3.28
CA ILE A 383 -15.00 32.15 3.75
C ILE A 383 -14.68 33.10 2.59
N GLY A 384 -14.56 32.56 1.37
CA GLY A 384 -14.27 33.30 0.15
C GLY A 384 -15.34 33.12 -0.93
N SER A 385 -14.88 32.92 -2.17
CA SER A 385 -15.73 32.72 -3.34
C SER A 385 -15.96 31.24 -3.69
N GLU A 386 -15.47 30.32 -2.86
CA GLU A 386 -15.75 28.90 -3.00
C GLU A 386 -17.25 28.61 -2.85
N PRO A 387 -17.77 27.57 -3.51
CA PRO A 387 -19.14 27.16 -3.28
C PRO A 387 -19.31 26.62 -1.85
N PRO A 388 -20.52 26.67 -1.25
CA PRO A 388 -20.80 26.26 0.12
C PRO A 388 -20.24 24.89 0.49
N GLU A 389 -20.33 23.91 -0.41
CA GLU A 389 -19.85 22.55 -0.17
C GLU A 389 -18.33 22.40 -0.12
N SER A 390 -17.59 23.42 -0.53
CA SER A 390 -16.13 23.47 -0.52
C SER A 390 -15.57 24.42 0.55
N SER A 391 -16.42 24.92 1.46
CA SER A 391 -15.95 25.77 2.55
C SER A 391 -14.91 25.03 3.39
N PRO A 392 -13.81 25.69 3.80
CA PRO A 392 -12.88 25.13 4.76
C PRO A 392 -13.36 25.35 6.22
N ALA A 393 -14.46 26.06 6.43
CA ALA A 393 -14.93 26.47 7.75
C ALA A 393 -15.67 25.35 8.49
N PHE A 394 -15.43 25.24 9.79
CA PHE A 394 -16.24 24.45 10.71
C PHE A 394 -16.50 25.27 11.96
N HIS A 395 -17.71 25.17 12.51
CA HIS A 395 -18.14 25.94 13.68
C HIS A 395 -18.76 25.02 14.73
N VAL A 396 -18.63 25.40 15.99
CA VAL A 396 -19.38 24.77 17.08
C VAL A 396 -20.76 25.42 17.16
N ALA A 397 -21.81 24.62 17.18
CA ALA A 397 -23.18 25.03 17.47
C ALA A 397 -23.65 24.36 18.77
N ALA A 398 -24.59 25.00 19.49
CA ALA A 398 -25.04 24.63 20.84
C ALA A 398 -26.56 24.71 20.99
#